data_AF-A0AAD9RV67-F1
#
_entry.id   AF-A0AAD9RV67-F1
#
_cell.length_a   1.000
_cell.length_b   1.000
_cell.length_c   1.000
_cell.angle_alpha   90.00
_cell.angle_beta   90.00
_cell.angle_gamma   90.00
#
_symmetry.space_group_name_H-M   'P 1'
#
loop_
_entity.id
_entity.type
_entity.pdbx_description
1 polymer ?
#
loop_
_entity_poly.entity_id
_entity_poly.type
_entity_poly.pdbx_seq_one_letter_code
_entity_poly.pdbx_strand_id
1 'polypeptide(L)' 'MTASSADGNYEVTLMTKATVYHSGLVVWQPPAVYKSSCSIDVEFFPYDVQTCVLKLGSWTYDGFKVPPTIQRSTIADSFQ' A
#
# COMPACT_ATOMS: atom_id res chain seq x y z
N MET A 1 -2.35 -3.17 -8.45
CA MET A 1 -1.19 -2.66 -7.70
C MET A 1 -0.70 -3.80 -6.85
N THR A 2 0.60 -4.06 -6.78
CA THR A 2 1.17 -5.02 -5.85
C THR A 2 1.76 -4.30 -4.65
N ALA A 3 1.61 -4.93 -3.49
CA ALA A 3 2.29 -4.55 -2.25
C ALA A 3 3.17 -5.72 -1.81
N SER A 4 4.31 -5.46 -1.17
CA SER A 4 5.09 -6.49 -0.47
C SER A 4 4.31 -7.01 0.73
N SER A 5 3.46 -8.03 0.52
CA SER A 5 2.57 -8.56 1.55
C SER A 5 3.12 -9.81 2.24
N ALA A 6 2.90 -9.92 3.55
CA ALA A 6 3.23 -11.09 4.36
C ALA A 6 2.24 -12.25 4.12
N ASP A 7 0.96 -11.92 3.92
CA ASP A 7 -0.14 -12.88 3.78
C ASP A 7 -0.32 -13.40 2.34
N GLY A 8 0.51 -12.96 1.39
CA GLY A 8 0.42 -13.36 -0.02
C GLY A 8 -0.76 -12.76 -0.79
N ASN A 9 -1.65 -12.01 -0.13
CA ASN A 9 -2.67 -11.22 -0.82
C ASN A 9 -2.04 -9.90 -1.34
N TYR A 10 -1.96 -9.76 -2.65
CA TYR A 10 -1.40 -8.59 -3.33
C TYR A 10 -2.49 -7.70 -3.95
N GLU A 11 -3.76 -8.10 -3.88
CA GLU A 11 -4.87 -7.37 -4.46
C GLU A 11 -5.70 -6.65 -3.39
N VAL A 12 -6.36 -5.59 -3.85
CA VAL A 12 -7.34 -4.85 -3.06
C VAL A 12 -8.52 -5.78 -2.76
N THR A 13 -8.76 -6.06 -1.48
CA THR A 13 -9.80 -6.99 -1.02
C THR A 13 -11.23 -6.55 -1.37
N LEU A 14 -11.46 -5.24 -1.59
CA LEU A 14 -12.73 -4.70 -2.07
C LEU A 14 -12.55 -3.88 -3.35
N MET A 15 -13.10 -4.36 -4.46
CA MET A 15 -13.21 -3.59 -5.68
C MET A 15 -14.28 -2.49 -5.52
N THR A 16 -13.86 -1.22 -5.50
CA THR A 16 -14.76 -0.06 -5.48
C THR A 16 -14.80 0.64 -6.82
N LYS A 17 -15.91 1.35 -7.09
CA LYS A 17 -16.07 2.17 -8.30
C LYS A 17 -15.10 3.37 -8.26
N ALA A 18 -14.53 3.72 -9.41
CA ALA A 18 -13.77 4.95 -9.60
C ALA A 18 -14.70 6.14 -9.86
N THR A 19 -14.32 7.32 -9.39
CA THR A 19 -15.01 8.58 -9.67
C THR A 19 -14.39 9.22 -10.92
N VAL A 20 -15.21 9.52 -11.92
CA VAL A 20 -14.78 10.14 -13.18
C VAL A 20 -15.34 11.57 -13.24
N TYR A 21 -14.47 12.54 -13.48
CA TYR A 21 -14.83 13.93 -13.66
C TYR A 21 -14.90 14.29 -15.15
N HIS A 22 -15.73 15.29 -15.50
CA HIS A 22 -15.87 15.76 -16.89
C HIS A 22 -14.57 16.34 -17.49
N SER A 23 -13.61 16.70 -16.64
CA SER A 23 -12.26 17.16 -17.04
C SER A 23 -11.33 16.02 -17.50
N GLY A 24 -11.78 14.76 -17.41
CA GLY A 24 -10.95 13.58 -17.70
C GLY A 24 -10.15 13.08 -16.50
N LEU A 25 -10.29 13.72 -15.32
CA LEU A 25 -9.68 13.22 -14.08
C LEU A 25 -10.43 11.96 -13.60
N VAL A 26 -9.68 10.90 -13.33
CA VAL A 26 -10.21 9.65 -12.75
C VAL A 26 -9.55 9.43 -11.39
N VAL A 27 -10.35 9.37 -10.33
CA VAL A 27 -9.88 9.11 -8.97
C VAL A 27 -10.37 7.74 -8.53
N TRP A 28 -9.45 6.88 -8.11
CA TRP A 28 -9.75 5.55 -7.61
C TRP A 28 -9.04 5.32 -6.27
N GLN A 29 -9.83 5.17 -5.21
CA GLN A 29 -9.37 5.01 -3.84
C GLN A 29 -10.14 3.87 -3.17
N PRO A 30 -9.73 2.61 -3.40
CA PRO A 30 -10.37 1.51 -2.72
C PRO A 30 -9.87 1.37 -1.28
N PRO A 31 -10.73 0.93 -0.34
CA PRO A 31 -10.27 0.53 0.97
C PRO A 31 -9.43 -0.75 0.84
N ALA A 32 -8.19 -0.70 1.30
CA ALA A 32 -7.28 -1.84 1.27
C ALA A 32 -6.57 -1.97 2.62
N VAL A 33 -6.46 -3.21 3.09
CA VAL A 33 -5.63 -3.56 4.24
C VAL A 33 -4.37 -4.21 3.71
N TYR A 34 -3.24 -3.51 3.81
CA TYR A 34 -1.94 -4.02 3.42
C TYR A 34 -1.24 -4.57 4.64
N LYS A 35 -0.86 -5.84 4.60
CA LYS A 35 -0.05 -6.48 5.65
C LYS A 35 1.32 -6.77 5.09
N SER A 36 2.34 -6.03 5.50
CA SER A 36 3.73 -6.25 5.09
C SER A 36 4.50 -7.09 6.11
N SER A 37 5.48 -7.86 5.65
CA SER A 37 6.48 -8.45 6.53
C SER A 37 7.61 -7.45 6.75
N CYS A 38 7.95 -7.17 8.01
CA CYS A 38 9.12 -6.38 8.39
C CYS A 38 9.95 -7.11 9.45
N SER A 39 11.26 -6.82 9.46
CA SER A 39 12.16 -7.32 10.50
C SER A 39 11.97 -6.47 11.76
N ILE A 40 11.87 -7.14 12.90
CA ILE A 40 11.65 -6.56 14.21
C ILE A 40 12.95 -6.69 15.00
N ASP A 41 13.44 -5.58 15.54
CA ASP A 41 14.57 -5.57 16.47
C ASP A 41 14.06 -5.55 17.91
N VAL A 42 14.39 -6.57 18.69
CA VAL A 42 13.91 -6.75 20.08
C VAL A 42 14.95 -6.38 21.13
N GLU A 43 16.02 -5.68 20.76
CA GLU A 43 17.10 -5.31 21.68
C GLU A 43 16.63 -4.46 22.88
N PHE A 44 15.65 -3.59 22.68
CA PHE A 44 15.17 -2.63 23.70
C PHE A 44 13.70 -2.81 24.10
N PHE A 45 13.15 -4.01 23.91
CA PHE A 45 11.78 -4.30 24.28
C PHE A 45 11.50 -3.95 25.76
N PRO A 46 10.38 -3.26 26.10
CA PRO A 46 9.22 -2.91 25.26
C PRO A 46 9.23 -1.48 24.66
N TYR A 47 10.37 -0.78 24.67
CA TYR A 47 10.51 0.60 24.18
C TYR A 47 11.29 0.70 22.85
N ASP A 48 11.31 -0.40 22.11
CA ASP A 48 11.94 -0.50 20.79
C ASP A 48 11.20 0.34 19.74
N VAL A 49 11.94 0.81 18.74
CA VAL A 49 11.42 1.58 17.60
C VAL A 49 11.55 0.71 16.35
N GLN A 50 10.41 0.43 15.71
CA GLN A 50 10.39 -0.40 14.50
C GLN A 50 10.19 0.44 13.24
N THR A 51 11.00 0.17 12.21
CA THR A 51 10.88 0.81 10.89
C THR A 51 10.44 -0.21 9.85
N CYS A 52 9.17 -0.15 9.44
CA CYS A 52 8.61 -1.04 8.42
C CYS A 52 8.47 -0.30 7.08
N VAL A 53 8.84 -0.97 5.98
CA VAL A 53 8.82 -0.38 4.63
C VAL A 53 7.80 -1.12 3.77
N LEU A 54 6.80 -0.39 3.29
CA LEU A 54 5.83 -0.92 2.32
C LEU A 54 6.28 -0.59 0.90
N LYS A 55 6.50 -1.60 0.06
CA LYS A 55 6.79 -1.41 -1.37
C LYS A 55 5.50 -1.53 -2.17
N LEU A 56 5.09 -0.44 -2.82
CA LEU A 56 3.92 -0.39 -3.71
C LEU A 56 4.37 -0.30 -5.17
N GLY A 57 3.75 -1.08 -6.04
CA GLY A 57 4.06 -1.12 -7.47
C GLY A 57 2.86 -1.45 -8.34
N SER A 58 3.01 -1.26 -9.65
CA SER A 58 2.06 -1.82 -10.63
C SER A 58 2.47 -3.27 -10.94
N TRP A 59 1.49 -4.16 -11.06
CA TRP A 59 1.74 -5.55 -11.45
C TRP A 59 2.02 -5.71 -12.94
N THR A 60 1.29 -4.92 -13.76
CA THR A 60 1.17 -5.13 -15.21
C THR A 60 1.89 -4.08 -16.03
N TYR A 61 2.27 -2.95 -15.42
CA TYR A 61 2.94 -1.85 -16.11
C TYR A 61 4.25 -1.52 -15.43
N ASP A 62 5.30 -1.43 -16.24
CA ASP A 62 6.62 -0.97 -15.81
C ASP A 62 6.59 0.55 -15.48
N GLY A 63 7.49 1.00 -14.62
CA GLY A 63 7.54 2.36 -14.07
C GLY A 63 7.70 3.47 -15.12
N PHE A 64 8.10 3.13 -16.34
CA PHE A 64 8.17 4.05 -17.49
C PHE A 64 6.83 4.24 -18.22
N LYS A 65 5.91 3.27 -18.12
CA LYS A 65 4.60 3.33 -18.78
C LYS A 65 3.56 3.98 -17.89
N VAL A 66 3.59 3.68 -16.59
CA VAL A 66 2.68 4.25 -15.60
C VAL A 66 3.49 4.61 -14.35
N PRO A 67 4.00 5.85 -14.23
CA PRO A 67 4.73 6.26 -13.04
C PRO A 67 3.78 6.29 -11.84
N PRO A 68 4.13 5.63 -10.72
CA PRO A 68 3.30 5.64 -9.52
C PRO A 68 3.31 7.04 -8.89
N THR A 69 2.14 7.68 -8.85
CA THR A 69 1.96 8.91 -8.07
C THR A 69 1.36 8.54 -6.72
N ILE A 70 2.19 8.49 -5.68
CA ILE A 70 1.72 8.23 -4.32
C ILE A 70 1.09 9.52 -3.78
N GLN A 71 -0.23 9.53 -3.66
CA GLN A 71 -0.93 10.55 -2.90
C GLN A 71 -0.72 10.28 -1.41
N ARG A 72 -0.52 11.33 -0.61
CA ARG A 72 -0.32 11.19 0.83
C ARG A 72 -1.63 10.70 1.47
N SER A 73 -1.72 9.41 1.74
CA SER A 73 -2.83 8.76 2.42
C SER A 73 -2.46 8.43 3.86
N THR A 74 -3.43 8.50 4.77
CA THR A 74 -3.27 7.99 6.14
C THR A 74 -3.27 6.47 6.08
N ILE A 75 -2.09 5.85 6.14
CA ILE A 75 -1.95 4.41 6.35
C ILE A 75 -2.17 4.19 7.85
N ALA A 76 -3.26 3.50 8.20
CA ALA A 76 -3.45 3.02 9.55
C ALA A 76 -2.57 1.77 9.72
N ASP A 77 -1.38 1.94 10.28
CA ASP A 77 -0.53 0.81 10.69
C ASP A 77 -1.16 0.16 11.92
N SER A 78 -1.97 -0.88 11.69
CA SER A 78 -2.36 -1.81 12.74
C SER A 78 -1.20 -2.77 12.98
N PHE A 79 -0.29 -2.40 13.89
CA PHE A 79 0.57 -3.38 14.55
C PHE A 79 -0.34 -4.33 15.32
N GLN A 80 -0.35 -5.61 14.93
CA GLN A 80 -0.90 -6.69 15.74
C GLN A 80 0.23 -7.58 16.21
#